data_AF-A0AB38VUQ4-F1
#
_entry.id   AF-A0AB38VUQ4-F1
#
_cell.length_a   1.000
_cell.length_b   1.000
_cell.length_c   1.000
_cell.angle_alpha   90.00
_cell.angle_beta   90.00
_cell.angle_gamma   90.00
#
_symmetry.space_group_name_H-M   'P 1'
#
loop_
_entity.id
_entity.type
_entity.pdbx_description
1 polymer ?
#
loop_
_entity_poly.entity_id
_entity_poly.type
_entity_poly.pdbx_seq_one_letter_code
_entity_poly.pdbx_strand_id
1 'polypeptide(L)' 'MKDTQQLYDLVYSTDFEITIADISNGAIGLLEEVATSKITGEEEVFSHTDLYDFQANVEGAQVAYGNVAELARLTDA' A
#
# COMPACT_ATOMS: atom_id res chain seq x y z
N MET A 1 -16.04 -7.73 11.67
CA MET A 1 -15.57 -8.72 10.67
C MET A 1 -16.39 -8.70 9.38
N LYS A 2 -17.69 -8.35 9.39
CA LYS A 2 -18.50 -8.24 8.15
C LYS A 2 -17.79 -7.37 7.09
N ASP A 3 -17.28 -6.21 7.48
CA ASP A 3 -16.64 -5.29 6.54
C ASP A 3 -15.30 -5.81 6.03
N THR A 4 -14.50 -6.46 6.88
CA THR A 4 -13.26 -7.14 6.48
C THR A 4 -13.54 -8.28 5.49
N GLN A 5 -14.61 -9.05 5.72
CA GLN A 5 -15.03 -10.10 4.79
C GLN A 5 -15.49 -9.49 3.47
N GLN A 6 -16.24 -8.40 3.51
CA GLN A 6 -16.66 -7.70 2.30
C GLN A 6 -15.46 -7.18 1.50
N LEU A 7 -14.45 -6.61 2.15
CA LEU A 7 -13.21 -6.18 1.48
C LEU A 7 -12.51 -7.37 0.81
N TYR A 8 -12.39 -8.50 1.52
CA TYR A 8 -11.83 -9.73 0.97
C TYR A 8 -12.61 -10.17 -0.29
N ASP A 9 -13.93 -10.27 -0.20
CA ASP A 9 -14.76 -10.74 -1.31
C ASP A 9 -14.65 -9.80 -2.53
N LEU A 10 -14.49 -8.49 -2.30
CA LEU A 10 -14.29 -7.50 -3.38
C LEU A 10 -12.93 -7.65 -4.06
N VAL A 11 -11.84 -7.80 -3.30
CA VAL A 11 -10.48 -7.94 -3.86
C VAL A 11 -10.30 -9.27 -4.60
N TYR A 12 -11.02 -10.32 -4.21
CA TYR A 12 -11.00 -11.64 -4.86
C TYR A 12 -12.06 -11.81 -5.95
N SER A 13 -12.86 -10.78 -6.24
CA SER A 13 -13.85 -10.81 -7.31
C SER A 13 -13.19 -10.96 -8.68
N THR A 14 -13.86 -11.63 -9.62
CA THR A 14 -13.43 -11.68 -11.03
C THR A 14 -13.48 -10.32 -11.72
N ASP A 15 -14.25 -9.40 -11.16
CA ASP A 15 -14.41 -8.04 -11.70
C ASP A 15 -13.37 -7.06 -11.12
N PHE A 16 -12.50 -7.53 -10.22
CA PHE A 16 -11.45 -6.70 -9.63
C PHE A 16 -10.27 -6.59 -10.61
N GLU A 17 -10.08 -5.39 -11.15
CA GLU A 17 -8.97 -5.06 -12.03
C GLU A 17 -8.09 -3.98 -11.40
N ILE A 18 -6.78 -4.10 -11.62
CA ILE A 18 -5.80 -3.10 -11.21
C ILE A 18 -4.77 -2.91 -12.33
N THR A 19 -4.42 -1.66 -12.61
CA THR A 19 -3.41 -1.33 -13.61
C THR A 19 -2.02 -1.20 -13.00
N ILE A 20 -0.97 -1.23 -13.83
CA ILE A 20 0.40 -0.95 -13.37
C ILE A 20 0.52 0.48 -12.78
N ALA A 21 -0.25 1.43 -13.33
CA ALA A 21 -0.29 2.79 -12.82
C ALA A 21 -0.89 2.84 -11.40
N ASP A 22 -1.95 2.07 -11.14
CA ASP A 22 -2.55 1.99 -9.81
C ASP A 22 -1.57 1.41 -8.78
N ILE A 23 -0.79 0.39 -9.14
CA ILE A 23 0.24 -0.19 -8.27
C ILE A 23 1.33 0.85 -7.96
N SER A 24 1.81 1.56 -8.97
CA SER A 24 2.86 2.58 -8.83
C SER A 24 2.39 3.75 -7.97
N ASN A 25 1.19 4.26 -8.24
CA ASN A 25 0.59 5.36 -7.49
C ASN A 25 0.22 4.93 -6.07
N GLY A 26 -0.20 3.68 -5.85
CA GLY A 26 -0.43 3.11 -4.53
C GLY A 26 0.84 3.11 -3.68
N ALA A 27 1.99 2.71 -4.25
CA ALA A 27 3.27 2.77 -3.56
C ALA A 27 3.66 4.20 -3.16
N ILE A 28 3.43 5.17 -4.04
CA ILE A 28 3.64 6.60 -3.75
C ILE A 28 2.74 7.04 -2.59
N GLY A 29 1.44 6.74 -2.66
CA GLY A 29 0.48 7.13 -1.64
C GLY A 29 0.81 6.57 -0.24
N LEU A 30 1.25 5.31 -0.16
CA LEU A 30 1.70 4.71 1.11
C LEU A 30 2.87 5.48 1.75
N LEU A 31 3.84 5.93 0.94
CA LEU A 31 4.98 6.71 1.41
C LEU A 31 4.60 8.16 1.75
N GLU A 32 3.67 8.76 1.00
CA GLU A 32 3.13 10.08 1.29
C GLU A 32 2.37 10.10 2.63
N GLU A 33 1.55 9.07 2.91
CA GLU A 33 0.84 8.92 4.18
C GLU A 33 1.83 8.80 5.35
N VAL A 34 2.86 7.95 5.20
CA VAL A 34 3.94 7.85 6.18
C VAL A 34 4.58 9.21 6.47
N ALA A 35 4.88 9.98 5.42
CA ALA A 35 5.59 11.25 5.54
C ALA A 35 4.73 12.40 6.10
N THR A 36 3.41 12.32 5.96
CA THR A 36 2.51 13.45 6.25
C THR A 36 1.66 13.26 7.50
N SER A 37 1.17 12.04 7.76
CA SER A 37 0.33 11.73 8.91
C SER A 37 1.06 10.83 9.91
N LYS A 38 1.53 9.64 9.51
CA LYS A 38 2.03 8.63 10.47
C LYS A 38 3.26 9.07 11.24
N ILE A 39 4.10 9.92 10.65
CA ILE A 39 5.29 10.47 11.31
C ILE A 39 4.95 11.29 12.57
N THR A 40 3.74 11.85 12.66
CA THR A 40 3.31 12.64 13.82
C THR A 40 2.72 11.77 14.92
N GLY A 41 2.39 10.51 14.63
CA GLY A 41 1.73 9.58 15.55
C GLY A 41 0.24 9.87 15.77
N GLU A 42 -0.44 10.39 14.74
CA GLU A 42 -1.86 10.79 14.87
C GLU A 42 -2.86 9.65 14.67
N GLU A 43 -2.46 8.50 14.11
CA GLU A 43 -3.38 7.39 13.81
C GLU A 43 -3.74 6.62 15.08
N GLU A 44 -2.74 6.27 15.89
CA GLU A 44 -2.88 5.38 17.04
C GLU A 44 -2.76 6.13 18.37
N VAL A 45 -3.59 7.18 18.55
CA VAL A 45 -3.54 8.13 19.67
C VAL A 45 -3.58 7.48 21.07
N PHE A 46 -4.21 6.32 21.20
CA PHE A 46 -4.35 5.63 22.49
C PHE A 46 -3.33 4.51 22.69
N SER A 47 -3.03 3.76 21.64
CA SER A 47 -2.20 2.54 21.71
C SER A 47 -0.72 2.84 21.46
N HIS A 48 -0.41 3.94 20.78
CA HIS A 48 0.92 4.35 20.33
C HIS A 48 1.64 3.28 19.51
N THR A 49 0.88 2.56 18.68
CA THR A 49 1.41 1.53 17.78
C THR A 49 1.71 2.01 16.37
N ASP A 50 1.80 3.33 16.14
CA ASP A 50 1.99 3.95 14.81
C ASP A 50 3.21 3.39 14.05
N LEU A 51 4.25 2.94 14.76
CA LEU A 51 5.43 2.33 14.13
C LEU A 51 5.11 1.02 13.40
N TYR A 52 4.07 0.28 13.81
CA TYR A 52 3.62 -0.90 13.07
C TYR A 52 2.96 -0.51 11.75
N ASP A 53 2.10 0.52 11.78
CA ASP A 53 1.43 1.01 10.57
C ASP A 53 2.41 1.70 9.61
N PHE A 54 3.41 2.39 10.17
CA PHE A 54 4.55 2.93 9.41
C PHE A 54 5.30 1.83 8.68
N GLN A 55 5.69 0.78 9.40
CA GLN A 55 6.45 -0.34 8.84
C GLN A 55 5.64 -1.06 7.74
N ALA A 56 4.35 -1.31 7.98
CA ALA A 56 3.47 -1.95 7.02
C ALA A 56 3.33 -1.15 5.71
N ASN A 57 3.19 0.18 5.80
CA ASN A 57 3.14 1.04 4.63
C ASN A 57 4.45 1.01 3.83
N VAL A 58 5.61 1.07 4.50
CA VAL A 58 6.92 1.03 3.84
C VAL A 58 7.15 -0.32 3.14
N GLU A 59 6.80 -1.42 3.79
CA GLU A 59 6.91 -2.77 3.21
C GLU A 59 6.00 -2.94 1.98
N GLY A 60 4.74 -2.50 2.08
CA GLY A 60 3.80 -2.52 0.96
C GLY A 60 4.32 -1.71 -0.25
N ALA A 61 4.81 -0.49 0.01
CA ALA A 61 5.39 0.36 -1.02
C ALA A 61 6.63 -0.27 -1.67
N GLN A 62 7.50 -0.92 -0.88
CA GLN A 62 8.71 -1.57 -1.37
C GLN A 62 8.38 -2.73 -2.34
N VAL A 63 7.39 -3.56 -2.01
CA VAL A 63 6.96 -4.67 -2.87
C VAL A 63 6.38 -4.14 -4.18
N ALA A 64 5.47 -3.17 -4.10
CA ALA A 64 4.85 -2.56 -5.28
C ALA A 64 5.88 -1.90 -6.20
N TYR A 65 6.80 -1.10 -5.64
CA TYR A 65 7.92 -0.51 -6.38
C TYR A 65 8.80 -1.59 -7.04
N GLY A 66 9.16 -2.64 -6.30
CA GLY A 66 10.01 -3.73 -6.80
C GLY A 66 9.42 -4.38 -8.05
N ASN A 67 8.14 -4.72 -8.03
CA ASN A 67 7.43 -5.34 -9.16
C ASN A 67 7.41 -4.41 -10.38
N VAL A 68 7.08 -3.13 -10.20
CA VAL A 68 7.02 -2.17 -11.31
C VAL A 68 8.41 -1.88 -11.88
N ALA A 69 9.42 -1.74 -11.01
CA ALA A 69 10.79 -1.48 -11.41
C ALA A 69 11.39 -2.64 -12.23
N GLU A 70 11.06 -3.89 -11.88
CA GLU A 70 11.44 -5.06 -12.67
C GLU A 70 10.83 -5.02 -14.07
N LEU A 71 9.52 -4.76 -14.18
CA LEU A 71 8.82 -4.65 -15.47
C LEU A 71 9.39 -3.53 -16.35
N ALA A 72 9.68 -2.37 -15.75
CA ALA A 72 10.26 -1.24 -16.47
C ALA A 72 11.63 -1.61 -17.08
N ARG A 73 12.52 -2.23 -16.28
CA ARG A 73 13.84 -2.66 -16.77
C ARG A 73 13.77 -3.71 -17.87
N LEU A 74 12.79 -4.62 -17.83
CA LEU A 74 12.58 -5.61 -18.89
C LEU A 74 12.08 -4.97 -20.20
N THR A 75 11.38 -3.84 -20.12
CA THR A 75 10.87 -3.11 -21.29
C THR A 75 11.96 -2.27 -21.97
N ASP A 76 12.96 -1.81 -21.20
CA ASP A 76 14.08 -1.01 -21.68
C ASP A 76 15.22 -1.85 -22.34
N ALA A 77 15.17 -3.19 -22.24
CA ALA A 77 16.18 -4.13 -22.75
C ALA A 77 15.85 -4.68 -24.15
#